data_AF-A0A1G1NPW0-F1
#
_entry.id   AF-A0A1G1NPW0-F1
#
_cell.length_a   1.000
_cell.length_b   1.000
_cell.length_c   1.000
_cell.angle_alpha   90.00
_cell.angle_beta   90.00
_cell.angle_gamma   90.00
#
_symmetry.space_group_name_H-M   'P 1'
#
loop_
_entity.id
_entity.type
_entity.pdbx_description
1 polymer ?
#
loop_
_entity_poly.entity_id
_entity_poly.type
_entity_poly.pdbx_seq_one_letter_code
_entity_poly.pdbx_strand_id
1 'polypeptide(L)'
;MRNSTVVRNKEGPLAADDTLKVTALLYLREALDTERYEDCPGLIQTAEELGALPNEISELLAEYVRTLKAGRQNEANPLNRSRRRWF
;
A
#
# COMPACT_ATOMS: atom_id res chain seq x y z
N MET A 1 -13.53 -8.26 39.11
CA MET A 1 -12.34 -7.42 38.85
C MET A 1 -12.48 -6.87 37.44
N ARG A 2 -12.59 -5.55 37.27
CA ARG A 2 -12.77 -4.88 35.97
C ARG A 2 -11.40 -4.46 35.45
N ASN A 3 -10.95 -5.01 34.32
CA ASN A 3 -9.75 -4.57 33.63
C ASN A 3 -10.15 -3.47 32.63
N SER A 4 -10.01 -2.22 33.04
CA SER A 4 -10.16 -1.07 32.14
C SER A 4 -8.84 -0.84 31.41
N THR A 5 -8.70 -1.45 30.23
CA THR A 5 -7.70 -1.04 29.24
C THR A 5 -8.13 0.33 28.69
N VAL A 6 -7.67 1.38 29.36
CA VAL A 6 -7.76 2.75 28.84
C VAL A 6 -6.81 2.82 27.64
N VAL A 7 -7.36 2.58 26.45
CA VAL A 7 -6.72 2.94 25.19
C VAL A 7 -6.48 4.43 25.26
N ARG A 8 -5.21 4.82 25.25
CA ARG A 8 -4.78 6.21 25.35
C ARG A 8 -5.08 6.86 24.01
N ASN A 9 -6.31 7.33 23.82
CA ASN A 9 -6.67 8.17 22.69
C ASN A 9 -5.81 9.42 22.76
N LYS A 10 -4.79 9.49 21.90
CA LYS A 10 -4.08 10.74 21.61
C LYS A 10 -4.97 11.55 20.66
N GLU A 11 -6.11 12.01 21.14
CA GLU A 11 -6.95 12.99 20.44
C GLU A 11 -6.34 14.38 20.69
N GLY A 12 -5.23 14.64 20.02
CA GLY A 12 -4.68 15.98 19.84
C GLY A 12 -4.79 16.38 18.36
N PRO A 13 -4.55 17.64 18.02
CA PRO A 13 -4.54 18.13 16.62
C PRO A 13 -3.66 17.28 15.67
N LEU A 14 -2.63 16.63 16.23
CA LEU A 14 -1.73 15.71 15.53
C LEU A 14 -2.43 14.46 14.95
N ALA A 15 -3.53 14.00 15.52
CA ALA A 15 -4.24 12.81 15.04
C ALA A 15 -5.06 13.07 13.76
N ALA A 16 -5.51 14.31 13.56
CA ALA A 16 -6.20 14.71 12.34
C ALA A 16 -5.24 14.73 11.16
N ASP A 17 -4.06 15.32 11.34
CA ASP A 17 -3.01 15.38 10.32
C ASP A 17 -2.50 13.97 9.96
N ASP A 18 -2.32 13.09 10.95
CA ASP A 18 -1.97 11.68 10.71
C ASP A 18 -3.04 10.95 9.87
N THR A 19 -4.32 11.23 10.12
CA THR A 19 -5.42 10.63 9.34
C THR A 19 -5.44 11.13 7.90
N LEU A 20 -5.22 12.43 7.71
CA LEU A 20 -5.14 13.04 6.38
C LEU A 20 -3.92 12.50 5.62
N LYS A 21 -2.76 12.38 6.28
CA LYS A 21 -1.55 11.77 5.71
C LYS A 21 -1.82 10.35 5.20
N VAL A 22 -2.42 9.51 6.04
CA VAL A 22 -2.77 8.13 5.67
C VAL A 22 -3.75 8.13 4.48
N THR A 23 -4.69 9.06 4.46
CA THR A 23 -5.65 9.19 3.35
C THR A 23 -4.97 9.60 2.05
N ALA A 24 -4.03 10.54 2.08
CA ALA A 24 -3.27 10.95 0.90
C ALA A 24 -2.41 9.80 0.33
N LEU A 25 -1.74 9.04 1.20
CA LEU A 25 -1.00 7.84 0.80
C LEU A 25 -1.92 6.75 0.23
N LEU A 26 -3.12 6.59 0.78
CA LEU A 26 -4.12 5.65 0.26
C LEU A 26 -4.56 6.03 -1.15
N TYR A 27 -4.85 7.30 -1.39
CA TYR A 27 -5.19 7.78 -2.73
C TYR A 27 -4.03 7.64 -3.72
N LEU A 28 -2.79 7.87 -3.27
CA LEU A 28 -1.61 7.61 -4.10
C LEU A 28 -1.55 6.14 -4.53
N ARG A 29 -1.82 5.21 -3.61
CA ARG A 29 -1.89 3.78 -3.92
C ARG A 29 -3.01 3.46 -4.91
N GLU A 30 -4.19 4.01 -4.72
CA GLU A 30 -5.32 3.81 -5.64
C GLU A 30 -5.02 4.34 -7.04
N ALA A 31 -4.39 5.50 -7.15
CA ALA A 31 -3.94 6.05 -8.42
C ALA A 31 -2.94 5.13 -9.13
N LEU A 32 -2.00 4.52 -8.40
CA LEU A 32 -1.08 3.53 -8.94
C LEU A 32 -1.82 2.25 -9.40
N ASP A 33 -2.71 1.71 -8.57
CA ASP A 33 -3.48 0.50 -8.88
C ASP A 33 -4.44 0.69 -10.08
N THR A 34 -4.90 1.93 -10.32
CA THR A 34 -5.77 2.31 -11.45
C THR A 34 -5.02 2.90 -12.64
N GLU A 35 -3.68 2.87 -12.62
CA GLU A 35 -2.80 3.39 -13.68
C GLU A 35 -2.98 4.89 -13.99
N ARG A 36 -3.52 5.68 -13.03
CA ARG A 36 -3.71 7.13 -13.11
C ARG A 36 -2.45 7.90 -12.71
N TYR A 37 -1.37 7.69 -13.45
CA TYR A 37 -0.05 8.24 -13.11
C TYR A 37 0.01 9.78 -13.17
N GLU A 38 -0.89 10.42 -13.91
CA GLU A 38 -1.03 11.87 -13.99
C GLU A 38 -1.43 12.52 -12.65
N ASP A 39 -2.12 11.78 -11.77
CA ASP A 39 -2.57 12.27 -10.47
C ASP A 39 -1.52 12.07 -9.37
N CYS A 40 -0.57 11.15 -9.58
CA CYS A 40 0.46 10.81 -8.60
C CYS A 40 1.28 12.02 -8.10
N PRO A 41 1.73 12.97 -8.94
CA PRO A 41 2.49 14.13 -8.48
C PRO A 41 1.71 14.99 -7.46
N GLY A 42 0.42 15.23 -7.72
CA GLY A 42 -0.43 16.02 -6.82
C GLY A 42 -0.70 15.30 -5.49
N LEU A 43 -0.87 13.97 -5.54
CA LEU A 43 -1.05 13.14 -4.35
C LEU A 43 0.23 13.03 -3.50
N ILE A 44 1.39 12.94 -4.14
CA ILE A 44 2.69 12.99 -3.47
C ILE A 44 2.88 14.33 -2.77
N GLN A 45 2.65 15.44 -3.47
CA GLN A 45 2.75 16.77 -2.88
C GLN A 45 1.80 16.92 -1.68
N THR A 46 0.55 16.48 -1.82
CA THR A 46 -0.44 16.53 -0.74
C THR A 46 0.03 15.71 0.46
N ALA A 47 0.57 14.52 0.24
CA ALA A 47 1.09 13.68 1.32
C ALA A 47 2.28 14.36 2.04
N GLU A 48 3.21 14.97 1.30
CA GLU A 48 4.34 15.72 1.87
C GLU A 48 3.88 16.93 2.70
N GLU A 49 2.90 17.69 2.22
CA GLU A 49 2.29 18.83 2.94
C GLU A 49 1.61 18.38 4.24
N LEU A 50 1.10 17.15 4.28
CA LEU A 50 0.51 16.50 5.45
C LEU A 50 1.55 15.78 6.34
N GLY A 51 2.84 15.94 6.05
CA GLY A 51 3.93 15.42 6.87
C GLY A 51 4.37 13.99 6.52
N ALA A 52 4.00 13.46 5.36
CA ALA A 52 4.58 12.22 4.87
C ALA A 52 6.07 12.38 4.59
N LEU A 53 6.85 11.42 5.08
CA LEU A 53 8.28 11.39 4.83
C LEU A 53 8.55 10.81 3.44
N PRO A 54 9.62 11.27 2.75
CA PRO A 54 10.03 10.70 1.47
C PRO A 54 10.24 9.17 1.51
N ASN A 55 10.64 8.63 2.67
CA ASN A 55 10.78 7.19 2.87
C ASN A 55 9.44 6.45 2.82
N GLU A 56 8.37 7.00 3.40
CA GLU A 56 7.02 6.40 3.36
C GLU A 56 6.51 6.30 1.91
N ILE A 57 6.72 7.36 1.13
CA ILE A 57 6.36 7.40 -0.30
C ILE A 57 7.21 6.40 -1.10
N SER A 58 8.52 6.35 -0.83
CA SER A 58 9.44 5.43 -1.51
C SER A 58 9.12 3.97 -1.21
N GLU A 59 8.76 3.64 0.02
CA GLU A 59 8.34 2.29 0.42
C GLU A 59 7.04 1.88 -0.28
N LEU A 60 6.05 2.78 -0.35
CA LEU A 60 4.80 2.56 -1.07
C LEU A 60 5.04 2.28 -2.55
N LEU A 61 5.88 3.08 -3.22
CA LEU A 61 6.24 2.88 -4.62
C LEU A 61 7.00 1.56 -4.83
N ALA A 62 7.93 1.22 -3.93
CA ALA A 62 8.67 -0.02 -4.00
C ALA A 62 7.76 -1.24 -3.82
N GLU A 63 6.78 -1.18 -2.91
CA GLU A 63 5.76 -2.22 -2.72
C GLU A 63 4.90 -2.41 -3.97
N TYR A 64 4.43 -1.31 -4.57
CA TYR A 64 3.67 -1.36 -5.82
C TYR A 64 4.48 -2.03 -6.95
N VAL A 65 5.74 -1.64 -7.14
CA VAL A 65 6.63 -2.27 -8.14
C VAL A 65 6.85 -3.76 -7.86
N ARG A 66 6.98 -4.17 -6.60
CA ARG A 66 7.07 -5.60 -6.23
C ARG A 66 5.79 -6.34 -6.59
N THR A 67 4.62 -5.74 -6.35
CA THR A 67 3.32 -6.32 -6.68
C THR A 67 3.15 -6.50 -8.19
N LEU A 68 3.53 -5.50 -8.99
CA LEU A 68 3.55 -5.62 -10.46
C LEU A 68 4.47 -6.74 -10.95
N LYS A 69 5.65 -6.90 -10.33
CA LYS A 69 6.59 -7.99 -10.67
C LYS A 69 6.05 -9.36 -10.26
N ALA A 70 5.40 -9.45 -9.09
CA ALA A 70 4.80 -10.69 -8.61
C ALA A 70 3.70 -11.17 -9.56
N GLY A 71 2.82 -10.28 -10.03
CA GLY A 71 1.76 -10.59 -10.99
C GLY A 71 2.23 -11.03 -12.39
N ARG A 72 3.50 -10.78 -12.73
CA ARG A 72 4.14 -11.26 -13.96
C ARG A 72 4.81 -12.63 -13.83
N GLN A 73 5.07 -13.12 -12.60
CA GLN A 73 5.79 -14.39 -12.40
C GLN A 73 4.88 -15.63 -12.44
N ASN A 74 3.57 -15.45 -12.42
CA ASN A 74 2.56 -16.51 -12.42
C ASN A 74 2.21 -17.05 -13.81
N GLU A 75 2.79 -16.54 -14.90
CA GLU A 75 2.59 -17.09 -16.27
C GLU A 75 3.59 -18.19 -16.65
N ALA A 76 4.57 -18.51 -15.79
CA ALA A 76 5.53 -19.58 -16.04
C ALA A 76 5.20 -20.86 -15.25
N ASN A 77 4.04 -21.47 -15.50
CA ASN A 77 3.85 -22.90 -15.20
C ASN A 77 3.73 -23.73 -16.50
N PRO A 78 4.84 -24.03 -17.19
CA PRO A 78 4.84 -25.09 -18.17
C PRO A 78 5.09 -26.40 -17.43
N LEU A 79 4.04 -27.15 -17.08
CA LEU A 79 3.98 -28.62 -17.20
C LEU A 79 2.82 -29.19 -16.38
N ASN A 80 1.62 -29.04 -16.93
CA ASN A 80 0.78 -30.21 -17.12
C ASN A 80 1.52 -31.18 -18.06
N ARG A 81 2.19 -32.19 -17.50
CA ARG A 81 2.30 -33.49 -18.16
C ARG A 81 1.77 -34.56 -17.24
N SER A 82 0.45 -34.69 -17.32
CA SER A 82 -0.22 -35.97 -17.42
C SER A 82 0.71 -37.10 -17.87
N ARG A 83 0.95 -38.09 -17.00
CA ARG A 83 0.99 -39.50 -17.40
C ARG A 83 0.79 -40.39 -16.19
N ARG A 84 -0.47 -40.79 -16.03
CA ARG A 84 -0.90 -42.02 -15.37
C ARG A 84 0.05 -43.15 -15.77
N ARG A 85 0.54 -43.91 -14.80
CA ARG A 85 0.83 -45.34 -15.02
C ARG A 85 0.67 -46.08 -13.70
N TRP A 86 -0.53 -46.64 -13.53
CA TRP A 86 -0.75 -47.82 -12.69
C TRP A 86 -0.09 -49.00 -13.41
N PHE A 87 0.79 -49.72 -12.70
CA PHE A 87 0.84 -51.18 -12.58
C PHE A 87 2.01 -51.55 -11.65
#